data_AF-A0A3B9DXH2-F1
#
_entry.id   AF-A0A3B9DXH2-F1
#
_cell.length_a   1.000
_cell.length_b   1.000
_cell.length_c   1.000
_cell.angle_alpha   90.00
_cell.angle_beta   90.00
_cell.angle_gamma   90.00
#
_symmetry.space_group_name_H-M   'P 1'
#
loop_
_entity.id
_entity.type
_entity.pdbx_description
1 polymer ?
#
loop_
_entity_poly.entity_id
_entity_poly.type
_entity_poly.pdbx_seq_one_letter_code
_entity_poly.pdbx_strand_id
1 'polypeptide(L)' 'MSPEHDHDKLTRLDVACVLDSGEQVDVEVQVANEKNMSRRTLYYSAQMYLMSLPAGKTYRNLKPRITINAYFFE' A
#
# COMPACT_ATOMS: atom_id res chain seq x y z
N MET A 1 -0.41 -23.31 -4.75
CA MET A 1 -0.64 -21.86 -4.93
C MET A 1 -0.88 -21.27 -3.55
N SER A 2 -0.12 -20.25 -3.15
CA SER A 2 -0.33 -19.61 -1.84
C SER A 2 -1.69 -18.87 -1.86
N PRO A 3 -2.39 -18.73 -0.73
CA PRO A 3 -3.68 -18.03 -0.61
C PRO A 3 -3.68 -16.57 -1.10
N GLU A 4 -2.51 -16.04 -1.42
CA GLU A 4 -2.25 -14.70 -1.91
C GLU A 4 -2.63 -14.53 -3.39
N HIS A 5 -2.76 -15.63 -4.14
CA HIS A 5 -3.02 -15.64 -5.59
C HIS A 5 -4.50 -15.83 -5.96
N ASP A 6 -5.38 -16.03 -4.98
CA ASP A 6 -6.81 -16.23 -5.22
C ASP A 6 -7.51 -14.88 -5.36
N HIS A 7 -7.49 -14.35 -6.58
CA HIS A 7 -8.31 -13.32 -7.22
C HIS A 7 -8.59 -11.96 -6.53
N ASP A 8 -8.51 -11.80 -5.20
CA ASP A 8 -8.89 -10.57 -4.49
C ASP A 8 -7.88 -10.11 -3.42
N LYS A 9 -6.79 -10.84 -3.21
CA LYS A 9 -5.81 -10.54 -2.13
C LYS A 9 -4.43 -10.10 -2.60
N LEU A 10 -4.19 -10.05 -3.91
CA LEU A 10 -2.97 -9.47 -4.43
C LEU A 10 -2.98 -7.96 -4.15
N THR A 11 -1.97 -7.49 -3.41
CA THR A 11 -1.73 -6.05 -3.24
C THR A 11 -1.29 -5.51 -4.58
N ARG A 12 -2.22 -4.85 -5.27
CA ARG A 12 -1.99 -4.18 -6.53
C ARG A 12 -2.16 -2.69 -6.30
N LEU A 13 -1.03 -1.99 -6.35
CA LEU A 13 -0.97 -0.55 -6.19
C LEU A 13 -1.16 0.11 -7.57
N ASP A 14 -1.89 1.21 -7.61
CA ASP A 14 -2.05 1.99 -8.85
C ASP A 14 -0.73 2.66 -9.23
N VAL A 15 -0.16 3.44 -8.30
CA VAL A 15 1.18 4.05 -8.44
C VAL A 15 1.92 3.94 -7.11
N ALA A 16 3.11 3.33 -7.14
CA ALA A 16 4.02 3.28 -6.01
C ALA A 16 5.36 3.92 -6.38
N CYS A 17 5.87 4.78 -5.51
CA CYS A 17 7.19 5.37 -5.67
C CYS A 17 7.93 5.53 -4.34
N VAL A 18 9.20 5.89 -4.43
CA VAL A 18 10.07 6.14 -3.27
C VAL A 18 10.63 7.55 -3.44
N LEU A 19 10.49 8.38 -2.40
CA LEU A 19 11.08 9.71 -2.38
C LEU A 19 12.60 9.62 -2.21
N ASP A 20 13.32 10.68 -2.56
CA ASP A 20 14.78 10.78 -2.36
C ASP A 20 15.19 10.59 -0.87
N SER A 21 14.29 10.88 0.07
CA SER A 21 14.47 10.69 1.51
C SER A 21 14.18 9.25 2.01
N GLY A 22 13.66 8.38 1.13
CA GLY A 22 13.44 6.95 1.34
C GLY A 22 12.04 6.56 1.83
N GLU A 23 11.15 7.52 2.05
CA GLU A 23 9.73 7.25 2.33
C GLU A 23 9.06 6.63 1.09
N GLN A 24 8.21 5.65 1.35
CA GLN A 24 7.37 5.05 0.32
C GLN A 24 6.09 5.86 0.16
N VAL A 25 5.68 6.06 -1.09
CA VAL A 25 4.43 6.74 -1.44
C VAL A 25 3.58 5.78 -2.27
N ASP A 26 2.32 5.68 -1.84
CA ASP A 26 1.26 4.93 -2.49
C ASP A 26 0.18 5.91 -2.93
N VAL A 27 -0.14 5.94 -4.22
CA VAL A 27 -1.18 6.81 -4.78
C VAL A 27 -2.24 5.93 -5.41
N GLU A 28 -3.44 5.97 -4.84
CA GLU A 28 -4.60 5.18 -5.25
C GLU A 28 -5.69 6.11 -5.81
N VAL A 29 -6.30 5.71 -6.93
CA VAL A 29 -7.33 6.50 -7.63
C VAL A 29 -8.62 5.69 -7.76
N GLN A 30 -9.73 6.27 -7.30
CA GLN A 30 -11.02 5.60 -7.30
C GLN A 30 -12.03 6.39 -8.13
N VAL A 31 -12.49 5.78 -9.21
CA VAL A 31 -13.55 6.32 -10.09
C VAL A 31 -14.94 5.77 -9.77
N ALA A 32 -15.02 4.82 -8.83
CA ALA A 32 -16.26 4.23 -8.35
C ALA A 32 -16.18 3.95 -6.83
N ASN A 33 -17.31 4.02 -6.15
CA ASN A 33 -17.38 3.83 -4.71
C ASN A 33 -17.60 2.36 -4.33
N GLU A 34 -16.50 1.63 -4.19
CA GLU A 34 -16.49 0.23 -3.73
C GLU A 34 -16.70 0.06 -2.21
N LYS A 35 -16.82 1.17 -1.46
CA LYS A 35 -17.04 1.20 0.01
C LYS A 35 -16.04 0.38 0.84
N ASN A 36 -14.89 0.03 0.27
CA ASN A 36 -13.85 -0.78 0.92
C ASN A 36 -12.48 -0.07 0.99
N MET A 37 -12.39 1.20 0.54
CA MET A 37 -11.11 1.89 0.34
C MET A 37 -10.31 2.06 1.64
N SER A 38 -10.99 2.28 2.77
CA SER A 38 -10.33 2.35 4.08
C SER A 38 -9.65 1.04 4.48
N ARG A 39 -10.29 -0.11 4.21
CA ARG A 39 -9.73 -1.43 4.48
C ARG A 39 -8.59 -1.77 3.52
N ARG A 40 -8.73 -1.44 2.23
CA ARG A 40 -7.67 -1.59 1.22
C ARG A 40 -6.46 -0.75 1.58
N THR A 41 -6.66 0.54 1.88
CA THR A 41 -5.60 1.45 2.34
C THR A 41 -4.84 0.83 3.50
N LEU A 42 -5.52 0.39 4.57
CA LEU A 42 -4.87 -0.20 5.74
C LEU A 42 -4.10 -1.49 5.39
N TYR A 43 -4.66 -2.35 4.55
CA TYR A 43 -4.02 -3.59 4.15
C TYR A 43 -2.74 -3.32 3.34
N TYR A 44 -2.82 -2.49 2.29
CA TYR A 44 -1.69 -2.13 1.45
C TYR A 44 -0.60 -1.41 2.24
N SER A 45 -1.00 -0.48 3.10
CA SER A 45 -0.14 0.18 4.08
C SER A 45 0.74 -0.80 4.87
N ALA A 46 0.13 -1.85 5.43
CA ALA A 46 0.83 -2.85 6.23
C ALA A 46 1.74 -3.73 5.37
N GLN A 47 1.30 -4.09 4.16
CA GLN A 47 2.09 -4.86 3.20
C GLN A 47 3.33 -4.11 2.73
N MET A 48 3.23 -2.81 2.43
CA MET A 48 4.40 -2.00 2.06
C MET A 48 5.43 -1.92 3.20
N TYR A 49 4.98 -1.79 4.44
CA TYR A 49 5.89 -1.86 5.59
C TYR A 49 6.61 -3.21 5.67
N LEU A 50 5.87 -4.32 5.51
CA LEU A 50 6.43 -5.67 5.51
C LEU A 50 7.47 -5.86 4.39
N MET A 51 7.16 -5.40 3.18
CA MET A 51 8.04 -5.56 2.01
C MET A 51 9.29 -4.68 2.08
N SER A 52 9.21 -3.54 2.77
CA SER A 52 10.31 -2.58 2.86
C SER A 52 11.32 -2.84 3.98
N LEU A 53 11.03 -3.74 4.92
CA LEU A 53 11.93 -4.09 6.00
C LEU A 53 12.71 -5.38 5.66
N PRO A 54 14.01 -5.30 5.34
CA PRO A 54 14.78 -6.51 5.06
C PRO A 54 14.87 -7.43 6.29
N ALA A 55 14.92 -8.73 6.04
CA ALA A 55 15.05 -9.73 7.10
C ALA A 55 16.22 -9.43 8.05
N GLY A 56 15.97 -9.53 9.36
CA GLY A 56 16.97 -9.27 10.40
C GLY A 56 17.23 -7.78 10.69
N LYS A 57 16.54 -6.84 10.03
CA LYS A 57 16.60 -5.41 10.37
C LYS A 57 15.63 -5.06 11.49
N THR A 58 15.96 -4.01 12.25
CA THR A 58 15.14 -3.49 13.35
C THR A 58 14.01 -2.61 12.81
N TYR A 59 12.87 -2.59 13.50
CA TYR A 59 11.75 -1.70 13.19
C TYR A 59 12.10 -0.20 13.23
N ARG A 60 13.21 0.19 13.88
CA ARG A 60 13.70 1.58 13.82
C ARG A 60 14.10 2.03 12.41
N ASN A 61 14.33 1.09 11.50
CA ASN A 61 14.69 1.36 10.12
C ASN A 61 13.46 1.56 9.22
N LEU A 62 12.24 1.35 9.73
CA LEU A 62 11.03 1.61 8.97
C LEU A 62 10.92 3.11 8.68
N LYS A 63 10.93 3.44 7.39
CA LYS A 63 10.65 4.79 6.92
C LYS A 63 9.16 5.06 6.97
N PRO A 64 8.73 6.29 7.30
CA PRO A 64 7.33 6.69 7.17
C PRO A 64 6.79 6.37 5.77
N ARG A 65 5.51 6.02 5.69
CA ARG A 65 4.81 5.79 4.43
C ARG A 65 3.68 6.77 4.28
N ILE A 66 3.54 7.30 3.07
CA ILE A 66 2.51 8.26 2.68
C ILE A 66 1.54 7.52 1.76
N THR A 67 0.24 7.56 2.05
CA THR A 67 -0.78 7.13 1.09
C THR A 67 -1.67 8.30 0.73
N ILE A 68 -1.88 8.49 -0.57
CA ILE A 68 -2.77 9.49 -1.15
C ILE A 68 -3.94 8.73 -1.77
N ASN A 69 -5.14 8.94 -1.21
CA ASN A 69 -6.38 8.41 -1.78
C ASN A 69 -7.11 9.51 -2.54
N ALA A 70 -7.23 9.38 -3.86
CA ALA A 70 -7.93 10.33 -4.70
C ALA A 70 -9.28 9.76 -5.16
N TYR A 71 -10.37 10.43 -4.79
CA TYR A 71 -11.74 9.99 -5.08
C TYR A 71 -12.38 10.85 -6.17
N PHE A 72 -12.85 10.20 -7.24
CA PHE A 72 -13.49 10.79 -8.40
C PHE A 72 -14.87 10.15 -8.66
N PHE A 73 -15.75 10.23 -7.67
CA PHE A 73 -17.14 9.79 -7.77
C PHE A 73 -18.05 10.68 -6.91
N GLU A 74 -19.35 10.66 -7.21
CA GLU A 74 -20.40 11.37 -6.46
C GLU A 74 -20.86 10.61 -5.20
#